data_AF-A0A9D1YAI7-F1
#
_entry.id   AF-A0A9D1YAI7-F1
#
_cell.length_a   1.000
_cell.length_b   1.000
_cell.length_c   1.000
_cell.angle_alpha   90.00
_cell.angle_beta   90.00
_cell.angle_gamma   90.00
#
_symmetry.space_group_name_H-M   'P 1'
#
loop_
_entity.id
_entity.type
_entity.pdbx_description
1 polymer ?
#
loop_
_entity_poly.entity_id
_entity_poly.type
_entity_poly.pdbx_seq_one_letter_code
_entity_poly.pdbx_strand_id
1 'polypeptide(L)'
;PQIQCEILENCAQYVRPGGVLLYATCTVLPRENSEVVMKFIDKRKGFTLESFSLPGPIGRVECGMLTLWPHIHGTDGFFMARLRRQKGGEGDQ
;
A
#
# COMPACT_ATOMS: atom_id res chain seq x y z
N PRO A 1 -10.45 8.95 -1.83
CA PRO A 1 -10.89 10.03 -2.75
C PRO A 1 -10.41 9.77 -4.17
N GLN A 2 -11.03 10.42 -5.16
CA GLN A 2 -10.65 10.25 -6.58
C GLN A 2 -9.17 10.54 -6.82
N ILE A 3 -8.66 11.67 -6.32
CA ILE A 3 -7.26 12.08 -6.53
C ILE A 3 -6.24 11.06 -5.99
N GLN A 4 -6.50 10.45 -4.83
CA GLN A 4 -5.60 9.44 -4.26
C GLN A 4 -5.57 8.16 -5.10
N CYS A 5 -6.72 7.76 -5.65
CA CYS A 5 -6.78 6.62 -6.57
C CYS A 5 -5.98 6.91 -7.85
N GLU A 6 -6.15 8.10 -8.44
CA GLU A 6 -5.45 8.50 -9.66
C GLU A 6 -3.93 8.56 -9.47
N ILE A 7 -3.46 9.13 -8.35
CA ILE A 7 -2.03 9.15 -7.99
C ILE A 7 -1.50 7.72 -7.89
N LEU A 8 -2.18 6.86 -7.13
CA LEU A 8 -1.76 5.47 -6.95
C LEU A 8 -1.72 4.68 -8.26
N GLU A 9 -2.76 4.84 -9.10
CA GLU A 9 -2.86 4.21 -10.41
C GLU A 9 -1.73 4.64 -11.36
N ASN A 10 -1.43 5.94 -11.41
CA ASN A 10 -0.34 6.50 -12.20
C ASN A 10 1.02 5.98 -11.73
N CYS A 11 1.32 6.10 -10.43
CA CYS A 11 2.59 5.62 -9.87
C CYS A 11 2.85 4.13 -10.13
N ALA A 12 1.79 3.31 -10.07
CA ALA A 12 1.89 1.88 -10.31
C ALA A 12 2.30 1.50 -11.75
N GLN A 13 2.20 2.41 -12.73
CA GLN A 13 2.71 2.17 -14.10
C GLN A 13 4.25 2.12 -14.16
N TYR A 14 4.92 2.83 -13.26
CA TYR A 14 6.38 2.94 -13.21
C TYR A 14 7.05 1.83 -12.39
N VAL A 15 6.25 0.95 -11.77
CA VAL A 15 6.75 -0.15 -10.97
C VAL A 15 7.05 -1.34 -11.88
N ARG A 16 8.30 -1.73 -12.05
CA ARG A 16 8.67 -2.93 -12.85
C ARG A 16 8.03 -4.22 -12.30
N PRO A 17 7.85 -5.28 -13.12
CA PRO A 17 7.45 -6.59 -12.61
C PRO A 17 8.36 -7.07 -11.47
N GLY A 18 7.77 -7.59 -10.40
CA GLY A 18 8.50 -7.89 -9.17
C GLY A 18 8.94 -6.67 -8.37
N GLY A 19 8.55 -5.45 -8.71
CA GLY A 19 8.86 -4.21 -7.99
C GLY A 19 7.90 -3.92 -6.83
N VAL A 20 8.28 -3.00 -5.95
CA VAL A 20 7.48 -2.58 -4.78
C VAL A 20 6.92 -1.17 -4.99
N LEU A 21 5.69 -0.96 -4.54
CA LEU A 21 5.05 0.34 -4.40
C LEU A 21 4.66 0.55 -2.93
N LEU A 22 5.12 1.66 -2.34
CA LEU A 22 4.68 2.08 -1.01
C LEU A 22 3.72 3.25 -1.16
N TYR A 23 2.49 3.08 -0.69
CA TYR A 23 1.50 4.14 -0.59
C TYR A 23 1.44 4.62 0.86
N ALA A 24 1.52 5.93 1.08
CA ALA A 24 1.51 6.49 2.43
C ALA A 24 0.80 7.86 2.47
N THR A 25 0.16 8.14 3.60
CA THR A 25 -0.55 9.41 3.86
C THR A 25 -0.38 9.83 5.32
N CYS A 26 -0.59 11.12 5.61
CA CYS A 26 -0.60 11.71 6.96
C CYS A 26 -2.05 11.90 7.47
N THR A 27 -2.91 10.91 7.24
CA THR A 27 -4.31 10.89 7.66
C THR A 27 -4.65 9.50 8.17
N VAL A 28 -5.62 9.41 9.07
CA VAL A 28 -6.15 8.12 9.58
C VAL A 28 -7.49 7.74 8.93
N LEU A 29 -7.99 8.55 7.99
CA LEU A 29 -9.31 8.35 7.40
C LEU A 29 -9.33 7.18 6.40
N PRO A 30 -10.16 6.14 6.62
CA PRO A 30 -10.20 4.95 5.76
C PRO A 30 -10.41 5.24 4.27
N ARG A 31 -11.25 6.23 3.96
CA ARG A 31 -11.56 6.69 2.59
C ARG A 31 -10.34 7.14 1.79
N GLU A 32 -9.29 7.59 2.48
CA GLU A 32 -8.01 8.05 1.92
C GLU A 32 -6.94 6.94 1.94
N ASN A 33 -7.20 5.84 2.64
CA ASN A 33 -6.20 4.86 3.04
C ASN A 33 -6.57 3.46 2.53
N SER A 34 -7.05 2.59 3.43
CA SER A 34 -7.39 1.20 3.13
C SER A 34 -8.41 1.08 2.00
N GLU A 35 -9.39 1.98 1.91
CA GLU A 35 -10.36 1.95 0.82
C GLU A 35 -9.73 2.24 -0.55
N VAL A 36 -8.74 3.15 -0.61
CA VAL A 36 -8.01 3.44 -1.86
C VAL A 36 -7.20 2.22 -2.28
N VAL A 37 -6.47 1.61 -1.33
CA VAL A 37 -5.63 0.44 -1.56
C VAL A 37 -6.47 -0.77 -2.01
N MET A 38 -7.59 -1.03 -1.34
CA MET A 38 -8.47 -2.14 -1.68
C MET A 38 -9.13 -1.96 -3.06
N LYS A 39 -9.59 -0.73 -3.37
CA LYS A 39 -10.10 -0.42 -4.72
C LYS A 39 -9.03 -0.60 -5.80
N PHE A 40 -7.79 -0.20 -5.52
CA PHE A 40 -6.68 -0.35 -6.45
C PHE A 40 -6.35 -1.83 -6.72
N ILE A 41 -6.21 -2.64 -5.68
CA ILE A 41 -5.90 -4.08 -5.83
C ILE A 41 -7.04 -4.81 -6.55
N ASP A 42 -8.28 -4.48 -6.24
CA ASP A 42 -9.43 -5.10 -6.90
C ASP A 42 -9.45 -4.79 -8.41
N LYS A 43 -9.19 -3.53 -8.79
CA LYS A 43 -9.11 -3.13 -10.20
C LYS A 43 -7.87 -3.66 -10.92
N ARG A 44 -6.71 -3.71 -10.27
CA ARG A 44 -5.42 -4.01 -10.90
C ARG A 44 -4.87 -5.35 -10.42
N LYS A 45 -5.29 -6.43 -11.06
CA LYS A 45 -4.99 -7.85 -10.71
C LYS A 45 -3.50 -8.27 -10.75
N GLY A 46 -2.56 -7.34 -10.94
CA GLY A 46 -1.11 -7.58 -10.92
C GLY A 46 -0.38 -7.09 -9.67
N PHE A 47 -1.10 -6.59 -8.67
CA PHE A 47 -0.53 -6.12 -7.40
C PHE A 47 -1.13 -6.88 -6.22
N THR A 48 -0.30 -7.19 -5.23
CA THR A 48 -0.72 -7.82 -3.97
C THR A 48 -0.11 -7.10 -2.78
N LEU A 49 -0.78 -7.10 -1.63
CA LEU A 49 -0.18 -6.64 -0.37
C LEU A 49 1.02 -7.52 -0.02
N GLU A 50 2.08 -6.89 0.46
CA GLU A 50 3.31 -7.56 0.90
C GLU A 50 3.60 -7.15 2.34
N SER A 51 3.90 -8.12 3.19
CA SER A 51 4.28 -7.84 4.57
C SER A 51 5.58 -7.02 4.63
N PHE A 52 5.73 -6.26 5.70
CA PHE A 52 6.95 -5.49 5.96
C PHE A 52 7.25 -5.44 7.45
N SER A 53 8.40 -4.89 7.81
CA SER A 53 8.80 -4.72 9.19
C SER A 53 9.29 -3.30 9.41
N LEU A 54 8.91 -2.75 10.56
CA LEU A 54 9.39 -1.46 11.04
C LEU A 54 10.19 -1.68 12.34
N PRO A 55 11.19 -0.82 12.62
CA PRO A 55 11.93 -0.87 13.87
C PRO A 55 11.03 -0.50 15.07
N GLY A 56 11.52 -0.82 16.27
CA GLY A 56 10.87 -0.43 17.51
C GLY A 56 9.60 -1.24 17.81
N PRO A 57 8.63 -0.67 18.54
CA PRO A 57 7.52 -1.43 19.13
C PRO A 57 6.52 -1.97 18.09
N ILE A 58 6.60 -1.55 16.83
CA ILE A 58 5.67 -1.97 15.78
C ILE A 58 6.02 -3.35 15.23
N GLY A 59 7.30 -3.60 14.98
CA GLY A 59 7.75 -4.87 14.43
C GLY A 59 7.13 -5.21 13.08
N ARG A 60 6.65 -6.45 12.93
CA ARG A 60 6.21 -7.02 11.66
C ARG A 60 4.73 -6.75 11.38
N VAL A 61 4.44 -6.28 10.17
CA VAL A 61 3.11 -6.00 9.64
C VAL A 61 2.76 -7.05 8.59
N GLU A 62 2.04 -8.09 8.98
CA GLU A 62 1.78 -9.24 8.09
C GLU A 62 0.79 -8.93 6.97
N CYS A 63 -0.24 -8.13 7.24
CA CYS A 63 -1.27 -7.80 6.24
C CYS A 63 -0.80 -6.78 5.20
N GLY A 64 0.41 -6.23 5.31
CA GLY A 64 0.97 -5.26 4.38
C GLY A 64 0.35 -3.85 4.46
N MET A 65 -0.49 -3.58 5.47
CA MET A 65 -1.04 -2.25 5.75
C MET A 65 -0.92 -1.90 7.23
N LEU A 66 -0.64 -0.64 7.54
CA LEU A 66 -0.51 -0.15 8.90
C LEU A 66 -1.10 1.26 9.02
N THR A 67 -1.93 1.46 10.04
CA THR A 67 -2.33 2.79 10.49
C THR A 67 -1.65 3.09 11.82
N LEU A 68 -0.82 4.13 11.84
CA LEU A 68 -0.25 4.70 13.06
C LEU A 68 -1.26 5.68 13.65
N TRP A 69 -1.94 5.25 14.69
CA TRP A 69 -2.88 6.07 15.44
C TRP A 69 -2.20 7.00 16.44
N PRO A 70 -2.61 8.28 16.56
CA PRO A 70 -2.05 9.20 17.52
C PRO A 70 -2.10 8.70 18.98
N HIS A 71 -3.25 8.18 19.38
CA HIS A 71 -3.50 7.73 20.75
C HIS A 71 -2.83 6.40 21.12
N ILE A 72 -2.37 5.63 20.13
CA ILE A 72 -1.68 4.34 20.34
C ILE A 72 -0.17 4.50 20.20
N HIS A 73 0.26 5.33 19.24
CA HIS A 73 1.66 5.38 18.81
C HIS A 73 2.33 6.73 19.08
N GLY A 74 1.61 7.73 19.61
CA GLY A 74 2.17 9.06 19.88
C GLY A 74 2.58 9.81 18.62
N THR A 75 1.87 9.62 17.50
CA THR A 75 2.14 10.26 16.20
C THR A 75 1.03 11.25 15.81
N ASP A 76 1.21 12.01 14.74
CA ASP A 76 0.14 12.88 14.20
C ASP A 76 -0.92 12.12 13.39
N GLY A 77 -0.74 10.80 13.19
CA GLY A 77 -1.62 9.96 12.38
C GLY A 77 -1.04 9.68 10.99
N PHE A 78 -0.70 8.42 10.73
CA PHE A 78 -0.13 8.02 9.45
C PHE A 78 -0.73 6.71 8.95
N PHE A 79 -0.67 6.50 7.64
CA PHE A 79 -1.00 5.24 7.01
C PHE A 79 0.07 4.83 6.02
N MET A 80 0.33 3.52 5.93
CA MET A 80 1.26 2.93 4.98
C MET A 80 0.69 1.62 4.44
N ALA A 81 0.82 1.39 3.15
CA ALA A 81 0.51 0.12 2.49
C ALA A 81 1.62 -0.25 1.51
N ARG A 82 2.16 -1.46 1.65
CA ARG A 82 3.20 -2.00 0.78
C ARG A 82 2.60 -2.99 -0.21
N LEU A 83 2.77 -2.71 -1.49
CA LEU A 83 2.28 -3.55 -2.58
C LEU A 83 3.44 -4.08 -3.41
N ARG A 84 3.39 -5.35 -3.80
CA ARG A 84 4.30 -5.99 -4.75
C ARG A 84 3.60 -6.12 -6.10
N ARG A 85 4.22 -5.63 -7.17
CA ARG A 85 3.83 -5.99 -8.53
C ARG A 85 4.27 -7.43 -8.79
N GLN A 86 3.36 -8.30 -9.19
CA GLN A 86 3.66 -9.66 -9.57
C GLN A 86 4.66 -9.67 -10.75
N LYS A 87 5.59 -10.63 -10.76
CA LYS A 87 6.37 -10.91 -11.98
C LYS A 87 5.38 -11.46 -12.99
N GLY A 88 5.29 -10.88 -14.19
CA GLY A 88 4.53 -11.52 -15.26
C GLY A 88 5.10 -12.93 -15.44
N GLY A 89 4.24 -13.94 -15.51
CA GLY A 89 4.70 -15.30 -15.80
C GLY A 89 5.49 -15.28 -17.11
N GLU A 90 6.70 -15.83 -17.11
CA GLU A 90 7.31 -16.32 -18.34
C GLU A 90 6.41 -17.45 -18.85
N GLY A 91 5.51 -17.13 -19.77
CA GLY A 91 4.50 -18.06 -20.25
C GLY A 91 3.39 -17.38 -21.04
N ASP A 92 3.75 -16.59 -22.04
CA ASP A 92 2.91 -16.38 -23.22
C ASP A 92 3.84 -16.01 -24.39
N GLN A 93 4.26 -17.06 -25.11
CA GLN A 93 4.78 -17.02 -26.47
C GLN A 93 3.69 -17.57 -27.38
#